data_AF-A0A8B7TN73-F1
#
_entry.id   AF-A0A8B7TN73-F1
#
_cell.length_a   1.000
_cell.length_b   1.000
_cell.length_c   1.000
_cell.angle_alpha   90.00
_cell.angle_beta   90.00
_cell.angle_gamma   90.00
#
_symmetry.space_group_name_H-M   'P 1'
#
loop_
_entity.id
_entity.type
_entity.pdbx_description
1 polymer ?
#
loop_
_entity_poly.entity_id
_entity_poly.type
_entity_poly.pdbx_seq_one_letter_code
_entity_poly.pdbx_strand_id
1 'polypeptide(L)'
;RPVLDPFIGYDEDSMDSETSSMASFRTDRTPATPDDDLDESLAAEESELRFRQLTKEYQALQRAYALLQEQTGGIIDAEREAKAQEQLQAEVLRYKAKIEDLEATLAQKGQDSHWVEDKQLFIKRNQELLEKIEKQEAENHRLQQELQDARDQNELLEFRNLELEERERRSPPFNLQIHPFSDGVSALQIYCMKEGVKDVNIPDLIKQLDILGDNGNLRNEEQVAIIQASTVLSLAEKWIQQIEGAEAALHQKMMELESDMEQFCKIKGYLEEELDYRKQALDQAYMRIQELEATLYNALQQETVIKFGELLSEKQQEELRTAVEKLRRQMLRKSREYDCQILQERMELLQQAHQ
;
A
#
# COMPACT_ATOMS: atom_id res chain seq x y z
N ARG A 1 13.65 11.43 25.59
CA ARG A 1 14.95 11.33 26.29
C ARG A 1 16.05 11.42 25.24
N PRO A 2 16.82 12.51 25.15
CA PRO A 2 18.03 12.54 24.33
C PRO A 2 19.26 12.76 25.21
N VAL A 3 20.20 11.82 25.19
CA VAL A 3 21.61 12.05 25.56
C VAL A 3 22.41 11.00 24.79
N LEU A 4 23.36 11.45 23.95
CA LEU A 4 24.79 11.17 24.09
C LEU A 4 25.53 11.66 22.84
N ASP A 5 26.36 12.66 23.10
CA ASP A 5 27.44 13.21 22.27
C ASP A 5 28.71 12.36 22.49
N PRO A 6 29.65 12.31 21.54
CA PRO A 6 31.04 12.27 21.93
C PRO A 6 31.91 13.28 21.15
N PHE A 7 32.43 14.24 21.92
CA PHE A 7 33.70 14.95 21.69
C PHE A 7 34.84 13.99 21.30
N ILE A 8 35.69 14.40 20.36
CA ILE A 8 37.18 14.34 20.40
C ILE A 8 37.69 15.39 19.40
N GLY A 9 38.50 16.33 19.89
CA GLY A 9 39.18 17.34 19.10
C GLY A 9 40.62 16.96 18.75
N TYR A 10 41.26 17.77 17.90
CA TYR A 10 42.66 18.21 18.01
C TYR A 10 42.89 19.30 16.94
N ASP A 11 43.20 20.52 17.41
CA ASP A 11 43.88 21.60 16.68
C ASP A 11 45.36 21.25 16.57
N GLU A 12 46.00 21.56 15.45
CA GLU A 12 47.36 22.11 15.46
C GLU A 12 47.65 22.88 14.17
N ASP A 13 47.69 24.21 14.32
CA ASP A 13 48.26 25.17 13.37
C ASP A 13 49.77 24.95 13.23
N SER A 14 50.27 24.88 11.99
CA SER A 14 51.71 24.92 11.70
C SER A 14 52.04 26.24 11.00
N MET A 15 52.52 27.20 11.79
CA MET A 15 53.13 28.45 11.36
C MET A 15 54.67 28.35 11.25
N ASP A 16 55.17 29.09 10.26
CA ASP A 16 56.45 29.82 10.20
C ASP A 16 57.79 29.09 10.02
N SER A 17 58.51 29.54 8.98
CA SER A 17 59.78 30.31 9.07
C SER A 17 60.61 30.03 7.81
N GLU A 18 60.68 30.91 6.82
CA GLU A 18 61.53 32.10 6.74
C GLU A 18 63.05 31.85 6.82
N THR A 19 63.72 32.37 5.78
CA THR A 19 65.09 32.91 5.75
C THR A 19 66.28 31.92 5.70
N SER A 20 67.13 32.04 4.68
CA SER A 20 68.23 33.00 4.78
C SER A 20 69.05 33.04 3.48
N SER A 21 69.24 34.27 3.00
CA SER A 21 70.19 34.64 1.96
C SER A 21 71.59 34.90 2.56
N MET A 22 72.56 35.02 1.64
CA MET A 22 73.68 35.98 1.66
C MET A 22 75.12 35.51 1.97
N ALA A 23 75.99 36.14 1.17
CA ALA A 23 77.38 36.54 1.37
C ALA A 23 78.44 35.57 0.79
N SER A 24 79.01 35.84 -0.40
CA SER A 24 80.01 36.88 -0.71
C SER A 24 81.28 36.74 0.13
N PHE A 25 82.45 36.57 -0.49
CA PHE A 25 83.54 37.55 -0.46
C PHE A 25 84.62 37.20 -1.50
N ARG A 26 84.84 38.12 -2.44
CA ARG A 26 86.08 38.29 -3.21
C ARG A 26 86.92 39.35 -2.48
N THR A 27 88.21 39.11 -2.30
CA THR A 27 89.32 40.11 -2.33
C THR A 27 90.64 39.31 -2.37
N ASP A 28 91.50 39.41 -3.38
CA ASP A 28 92.31 40.52 -3.91
C ASP A 28 93.73 40.60 -3.25
N ARG A 29 94.74 40.65 -4.14
CA ARG A 29 96.15 41.12 -4.01
C ARG A 29 97.28 40.26 -3.42
N THR A 30 98.18 39.89 -4.35
CA THR A 30 99.66 39.83 -4.31
C THR A 30 100.29 41.05 -3.59
N PRO A 31 101.52 40.98 -2.97
CA PRO A 31 102.77 40.69 -3.69
C PRO A 31 103.95 40.03 -2.92
N ALA A 32 104.90 39.53 -3.71
CA ALA A 32 106.37 39.43 -3.50
C ALA A 32 106.97 38.57 -2.35
N THR A 33 107.64 37.51 -2.81
CA THR A 33 108.63 36.56 -2.24
C THR A 33 109.81 37.16 -1.44
N PRO A 34 110.71 36.33 -0.85
CA PRO A 34 110.57 35.06 -0.11
C PRO A 34 111.45 35.02 1.17
N ASP A 35 111.42 33.91 1.91
CA ASP A 35 112.50 33.26 2.71
C ASP A 35 111.83 32.39 3.80
N ASP A 36 112.16 31.14 4.10
CA ASP A 36 112.83 30.03 3.41
C ASP A 36 112.64 28.79 4.34
N ASP A 37 112.38 27.63 3.74
CA ASP A 37 112.89 26.31 4.14
C ASP A 37 112.43 25.54 5.39
N LEU A 38 111.35 25.91 6.08
CA LEU A 38 110.74 25.02 7.12
C LEU A 38 109.32 24.53 6.81
N ASP A 39 108.61 25.17 5.87
CA ASP A 39 107.22 24.82 5.52
C ASP A 39 107.12 23.61 4.57
N GLU A 40 108.17 23.31 3.79
CA GLU A 40 108.06 22.32 2.70
C GLU A 40 108.03 20.87 3.21
N SER A 41 108.72 20.57 4.32
CA SER A 41 108.67 19.23 4.94
C SER A 41 107.36 18.97 5.68
N LEU A 42 106.77 19.99 6.32
CA LEU A 42 105.47 19.87 6.98
C LEU A 42 104.32 19.81 5.95
N ALA A 43 104.42 20.59 4.88
CA ALA A 43 103.47 20.55 3.76
C ALA A 43 103.49 19.19 3.04
N ALA A 44 104.66 18.57 2.89
CA ALA A 44 104.79 17.23 2.32
C ALA A 44 104.10 16.18 3.19
N GLU A 45 104.32 16.18 4.51
CA GLU A 45 103.71 15.23 5.45
C GLU A 45 102.19 15.44 5.58
N GLU A 46 101.72 16.70 5.55
CA GLU A 46 100.29 17.04 5.52
C GLU A 46 99.62 16.57 4.22
N SER A 47 100.31 16.71 3.08
CA SER A 47 99.78 16.26 1.78
C SER A 47 99.61 14.74 1.72
N GLU A 48 100.52 13.98 2.34
CA GLU A 48 100.46 12.52 2.39
C GLU A 48 99.33 12.03 3.30
N LEU A 49 99.09 12.71 4.43
CA LEU A 49 97.94 12.46 5.31
C LEU A 49 96.61 12.76 4.61
N ARG A 50 96.51 13.90 3.89
CA ARG A 50 95.33 14.23 3.08
C ARG A 50 95.06 13.19 2.01
N PHE A 51 96.09 12.70 1.32
CA PHE A 51 95.93 11.67 0.30
C PHE A 51 95.38 10.36 0.89
N ARG A 52 95.91 9.93 2.05
CA ARG A 52 95.38 8.75 2.76
C ARG A 52 93.93 8.94 3.21
N GLN A 53 93.58 10.13 3.69
CA GLN A 53 92.21 10.44 4.11
C GLN A 53 91.24 10.46 2.93
N LEU A 54 91.61 11.12 1.83
CA LEU A 54 90.83 11.15 0.60
C LEU A 54 90.61 9.75 0.02
N THR A 55 91.62 8.87 0.09
CA THR A 55 91.50 7.48 -0.35
C THR A 55 90.49 6.70 0.49
N LYS A 56 90.49 6.90 1.82
CA LYS A 56 89.50 6.28 2.71
C LYS A 56 88.09 6.79 2.45
N GLU A 57 87.92 8.10 2.22
CA GLU A 57 86.63 8.69 1.88
C GLU A 57 86.12 8.21 0.52
N TYR A 58 86.99 8.11 -0.48
CA TYR A 58 86.63 7.56 -1.78
C TYR A 58 86.14 6.11 -1.68
N GLN A 59 86.82 5.26 -0.89
CA GLN A 59 86.38 3.89 -0.65
C GLN A 59 85.08 3.82 0.17
N ALA A 60 84.87 4.74 1.10
CA ALA A 60 83.61 4.83 1.84
C ALA A 60 82.46 5.25 0.92
N LEU A 61 82.71 6.18 0.00
CA LEU A 61 81.73 6.62 -0.99
C LEU A 61 81.40 5.52 -1.99
N GLN A 62 82.40 4.78 -2.50
CA GLN A 62 82.15 3.62 -3.36
C GLN A 62 81.30 2.55 -2.65
N ARG A 63 81.56 2.28 -1.37
CA ARG A 63 80.75 1.35 -0.57
C ARG A 63 79.33 1.88 -0.33
N ALA A 64 79.19 3.16 -0.01
CA ALA A 64 77.88 3.79 0.17
C ALA A 64 77.07 3.76 -1.13
N TYR A 65 77.70 4.00 -2.28
CA TYR A 65 77.08 3.92 -3.60
C TYR A 65 76.62 2.49 -3.94
N ALA A 66 77.45 1.48 -3.66
CA ALA A 66 77.09 0.08 -3.85
C ALA A 66 75.90 -0.34 -2.96
N LEU A 67 75.89 0.07 -1.69
CA LEU A 67 74.78 -0.20 -0.77
C LEU A 67 73.48 0.54 -1.17
N LEU A 68 73.60 1.77 -1.68
CA LEU A 68 72.46 2.51 -2.23
C LEU A 68 71.88 1.78 -3.44
N GLN A 69 72.72 1.29 -4.33
CA GLN A 69 72.31 0.53 -5.52
C GLN A 69 71.70 -0.84 -5.17
N GLU A 70 72.10 -1.43 -4.05
CA GLU A 70 71.51 -2.65 -3.50
C GLU A 70 70.16 -2.38 -2.81
N GLN A 71 70.04 -1.30 -2.01
CA GLN A 71 68.80 -0.93 -1.30
C GLN A 71 67.72 -0.32 -2.19
N THR A 72 68.09 0.43 -3.22
CA THR A 72 67.11 0.96 -4.21
C THR A 72 66.66 -0.10 -5.21
N GLY A 73 67.21 -1.33 -5.15
CA GLY A 73 66.94 -2.38 -6.12
C GLY A 73 67.54 -2.00 -7.48
N GLY A 74 68.50 -2.78 -7.96
CA GLY A 74 69.12 -2.56 -9.26
C GLY A 74 68.04 -2.35 -10.34
N ILE A 75 68.08 -1.17 -10.99
CA ILE A 75 67.10 -0.72 -11.98
C ILE A 75 65.65 -0.96 -11.47
N ILE A 76 65.13 -0.03 -10.68
CA ILE A 76 63.68 0.17 -10.63
C ILE A 76 63.26 0.39 -12.08
N ASP A 77 62.66 -0.63 -12.68
CA ASP A 77 62.14 -0.59 -14.03
C ASP A 77 61.02 0.45 -14.03
N ALA A 78 61.35 1.68 -14.39
CA ALA A 78 60.44 2.81 -14.41
C ALA A 78 59.18 2.49 -15.26
N GLU A 79 59.29 1.58 -16.22
CA GLU A 79 58.16 1.08 -16.99
C GLU A 79 57.23 0.17 -16.17
N ARG A 80 57.80 -0.67 -15.29
CA ARG A 80 57.04 -1.51 -14.36
C ARG A 80 56.35 -0.67 -13.28
N GLU A 81 57.02 0.35 -12.75
CA GLU A 81 56.43 1.25 -11.76
C GLU A 81 55.33 2.12 -12.39
N ALA A 82 55.54 2.63 -13.62
CA ALA A 82 54.50 3.33 -14.37
C ALA A 82 53.28 2.44 -14.66
N LYS A 83 53.48 1.16 -15.03
CA LYS A 83 52.39 0.20 -15.21
C LYS A 83 51.64 -0.10 -13.92
N ALA A 84 52.35 -0.24 -12.79
CA ALA A 84 51.71 -0.43 -11.49
C ALA A 84 50.90 0.82 -11.08
N GLN A 85 51.41 2.01 -11.37
CA GLN A 85 50.72 3.27 -11.11
C GLN A 85 49.47 3.42 -12.01
N GLU A 86 49.55 3.05 -13.28
CA GLU A 86 48.42 3.04 -14.22
C GLU A 86 47.34 2.03 -13.80
N GLN A 87 47.73 0.83 -13.36
CA GLN A 87 46.80 -0.17 -12.82
C GLN A 87 46.07 0.34 -11.58
N LEU A 88 46.78 0.95 -10.64
CA LEU A 88 46.17 1.56 -9.45
C LEU A 88 45.22 2.72 -9.83
N GLN A 89 45.56 3.54 -10.82
CA GLN A 89 44.66 4.59 -11.32
C GLN A 89 43.39 4.00 -11.93
N ALA A 90 43.50 2.92 -12.71
CA ALA A 90 42.35 2.24 -13.30
C ALA A 90 41.45 1.62 -12.21
N GLU A 91 42.03 1.04 -11.16
CA GLU A 91 41.28 0.51 -10.02
C GLU A 91 40.56 1.61 -9.24
N VAL A 92 41.23 2.75 -8.99
CA VAL A 92 40.61 3.92 -8.34
C VAL A 92 39.41 4.42 -9.15
N LEU A 93 39.54 4.54 -10.48
CA LEU A 93 38.43 4.94 -11.35
C LEU A 93 37.28 3.94 -11.30
N ARG A 94 37.57 2.64 -11.30
CA ARG A 94 36.57 1.58 -11.19
C ARG A 94 35.82 1.64 -9.85
N TYR A 95 36.51 1.85 -8.74
CA TYR A 95 35.88 1.98 -7.43
C TYR A 95 35.05 3.26 -7.32
N LYS A 96 35.50 4.38 -7.90
CA LYS A 96 34.69 5.61 -7.99
C LYS A 96 33.38 5.38 -8.75
N ALA A 97 33.44 4.77 -9.92
CA ALA A 97 32.23 4.45 -10.69
C ALA A 97 31.28 3.50 -9.91
N LYS A 98 31.84 2.54 -9.14
CA LYS A 98 31.05 1.66 -8.29
C LYS A 98 30.40 2.40 -7.11
N ILE A 99 31.09 3.38 -6.54
CA ILE A 99 30.53 4.23 -5.47
C ILE A 99 29.37 5.05 -6.05
N GLU A 100 29.54 5.69 -7.20
CA GLU A 100 28.50 6.49 -7.86
C GLU A 100 27.24 5.64 -8.18
N ASP A 101 27.41 4.41 -8.69
CA ASP A 101 26.29 3.49 -8.99
C ASP A 101 25.55 3.05 -7.71
N LEU A 102 26.29 2.78 -6.63
CA LEU A 102 25.71 2.45 -5.33
C LEU A 102 24.97 3.64 -4.72
N GLU A 103 25.53 4.84 -4.80
CA GLU A 103 24.89 6.08 -4.34
C GLU A 103 23.60 6.37 -5.12
N ALA A 104 23.61 6.19 -6.44
CA ALA A 104 22.41 6.32 -7.29
C ALA A 104 21.34 5.29 -6.90
N THR A 105 21.73 4.04 -6.68
CA THR A 105 20.81 2.96 -6.25
C THR A 105 20.21 3.27 -4.86
N LEU A 106 21.00 3.83 -3.95
CA LEU A 106 20.59 4.15 -2.59
C LEU A 106 19.62 5.36 -2.58
N ALA A 107 19.88 6.35 -3.43
CA ALA A 107 18.96 7.47 -3.66
C ALA A 107 17.60 7.00 -4.22
N GLN A 108 17.61 6.01 -5.14
CA GLN A 108 16.39 5.46 -5.72
C GLN A 108 15.57 4.60 -4.74
N LYS A 109 16.24 3.82 -3.87
CA LYS A 109 15.57 3.04 -2.81
C LYS A 109 14.87 3.90 -1.75
N GLY A 110 15.28 5.16 -1.58
CA GLY A 110 14.61 6.12 -0.69
C GLY A 110 13.34 6.76 -1.29
N GLN A 111 13.05 6.50 -2.57
CA GLN A 111 11.94 7.09 -3.34
C GLN A 111 11.00 6.02 -3.91
N ASP A 112 10.68 4.97 -3.16
CA ASP A 112 9.62 4.06 -3.58
C ASP A 112 8.27 4.79 -3.46
N SER A 113 7.90 5.54 -4.51
CA SER A 113 6.72 6.41 -4.57
C SER A 113 5.46 5.67 -4.14
N HIS A 114 5.39 4.37 -4.48
CA HIS A 114 4.30 3.48 -4.09
C HIS A 114 4.17 3.33 -2.57
N TRP A 115 5.30 3.18 -1.85
CA TRP A 115 5.26 3.03 -0.39
C TRP A 115 4.83 4.33 0.31
N VAL A 116 5.25 5.48 -0.21
CA VAL A 116 4.84 6.79 0.33
C VAL A 116 3.35 7.00 0.11
N GLU A 117 2.85 6.71 -1.09
CA GLU A 117 1.43 6.79 -1.46
C GLU A 117 0.57 5.84 -0.59
N ASP A 118 0.98 4.58 -0.44
CA ASP A 118 0.29 3.60 0.41
C ASP A 118 0.23 4.06 1.86
N LYS A 119 1.35 4.55 2.41
CA LYS A 119 1.41 5.07 3.78
C LYS A 119 0.44 6.25 3.95
N GLN A 120 0.32 7.11 2.96
CA GLN A 120 -0.58 8.25 2.98
C GLN A 120 -2.05 7.82 2.93
N LEU A 121 -2.37 6.81 2.12
CA LEU A 121 -3.70 6.18 2.08
C LEU A 121 -4.05 5.51 3.42
N PHE A 122 -3.11 4.79 4.04
CA PHE A 122 -3.31 4.21 5.36
C PHE A 122 -3.57 5.24 6.44
N ILE A 123 -2.83 6.37 6.43
CA ILE A 123 -3.06 7.47 7.38
C ILE A 123 -4.47 8.04 7.19
N LYS A 124 -4.88 8.30 5.94
CA LYS A 124 -6.23 8.80 5.65
C LYS A 124 -7.30 7.81 6.12
N ARG A 125 -7.11 6.52 5.85
CA ARG A 125 -8.06 5.48 6.25
C ARG A 125 -8.17 5.36 7.77
N ASN A 126 -7.05 5.45 8.47
CA ASN A 126 -7.04 5.45 9.94
C ASN A 126 -7.77 6.66 10.51
N GLN A 127 -7.63 7.83 9.89
CA GLN A 127 -8.35 9.04 10.30
C GLN A 127 -9.87 8.86 10.15
N GLU A 128 -10.34 8.32 9.01
CA GLU A 128 -11.76 8.01 8.80
C GLU A 128 -12.29 6.99 9.81
N LEU A 129 -11.47 6.00 10.19
CA LEU A 129 -11.84 5.01 11.20
C LEU A 129 -11.94 5.63 12.59
N LEU A 130 -11.03 6.53 12.96
CA LEU A 130 -11.08 7.26 14.23
C LEU A 130 -12.35 8.10 14.33
N GLU A 131 -12.68 8.87 13.29
CA GLU A 131 -13.92 9.68 13.25
C GLU A 131 -15.18 8.79 13.37
N LYS A 132 -15.16 7.61 12.75
CA LYS A 132 -16.26 6.65 12.86
C LYS A 132 -16.39 6.07 14.27
N ILE A 133 -15.27 5.78 14.92
CA ILE A 133 -15.23 5.31 16.32
C ILE A 133 -15.80 6.39 17.23
N GLU A 134 -15.32 7.63 17.14
CA GLU A 134 -15.80 8.74 17.96
C GLU A 134 -17.32 8.96 17.81
N LYS A 135 -17.83 8.91 16.58
CA LYS A 135 -19.27 9.00 16.31
C LYS A 135 -20.04 7.84 16.96
N GLN A 136 -19.53 6.62 16.84
CA GLN A 136 -20.17 5.43 17.40
C GLN A 136 -20.15 5.45 18.93
N GLU A 137 -19.07 5.94 19.54
CA GLU A 137 -18.96 6.13 20.98
C GLU A 137 -19.98 7.16 21.47
N ALA A 138 -20.11 8.30 20.80
CA ALA A 138 -21.12 9.30 21.14
C ALA A 138 -22.56 8.75 21.06
N GLU A 139 -22.85 7.97 20.02
CA GLU A 139 -24.14 7.29 19.88
C GLU A 139 -24.36 6.24 20.97
N ASN A 140 -23.34 5.49 21.36
CA ASN A 140 -23.42 4.52 22.45
C ASN A 140 -23.75 5.20 23.78
N HIS A 141 -23.10 6.33 24.09
CA HIS A 141 -23.41 7.12 25.28
C HIS A 141 -24.86 7.61 25.27
N ARG A 142 -25.35 8.10 24.12
CA ARG A 142 -26.76 8.52 23.98
C ARG A 142 -27.71 7.35 24.25
N LEU A 143 -27.48 6.19 23.63
CA LEU A 143 -28.31 5.00 23.81
C LEU A 143 -28.27 4.47 25.26
N GLN A 144 -27.13 4.55 25.93
CA GLN A 144 -27.02 4.19 27.34
C GLN A 144 -27.87 5.12 28.22
N GLN A 145 -27.91 6.41 27.91
CA GLN A 145 -28.75 7.36 28.63
C GLN A 145 -30.24 7.10 28.39
N GLU A 146 -30.65 6.90 27.13
CA GLU A 146 -32.04 6.53 26.79
C GLU A 146 -32.47 5.22 27.49
N LEU A 147 -31.57 4.23 27.57
CA LEU A 147 -31.82 2.99 28.29
C LEU A 147 -32.02 3.21 29.79
N GLN A 148 -31.25 4.13 30.40
CA GLN A 148 -31.41 4.45 31.81
C GLN A 148 -32.73 5.18 32.06
N ASP A 149 -33.09 6.14 31.22
CA ASP A 149 -34.37 6.86 31.31
C ASP A 149 -35.56 5.89 31.20
N ALA A 150 -35.47 4.91 30.29
CA ALA A 150 -36.49 3.87 30.14
C ALA A 150 -36.60 2.94 31.38
N ARG A 151 -35.46 2.62 32.02
CA ARG A 151 -35.46 1.85 33.28
C ARG A 151 -36.14 2.62 34.41
N ASP A 152 -35.77 3.88 34.59
CA ASP A 152 -36.34 4.75 35.61
C ASP A 152 -37.87 4.93 35.40
N GLN A 153 -38.30 5.06 34.13
CA GLN A 153 -39.71 5.08 33.78
C GLN A 153 -40.42 3.76 34.10
N ASN A 154 -39.78 2.61 33.84
CA ASN A 154 -40.35 1.31 34.15
C ASN A 154 -40.51 1.10 35.66
N GLU A 155 -39.51 1.49 36.46
CA GLU A 155 -39.61 1.47 37.92
C GLU A 155 -40.81 2.31 38.40
N LEU A 156 -40.99 3.51 37.85
CA LEU A 156 -42.15 4.36 38.17
C LEU A 156 -43.49 3.70 37.83
N LEU A 157 -43.56 3.03 36.67
CA LEU A 157 -44.76 2.29 36.25
C LEU A 157 -45.03 1.09 37.16
N GLU A 158 -44.01 0.39 37.63
CA GLU A 158 -44.15 -0.68 38.63
C GLU A 158 -44.76 -0.15 39.94
N PHE A 159 -44.28 0.99 40.45
CA PHE A 159 -44.88 1.63 41.62
C PHE A 159 -46.34 2.02 41.37
N ARG A 160 -46.64 2.56 40.19
CA ARG A 160 -48.01 2.94 39.82
C ARG A 160 -48.92 1.70 39.73
N ASN A 161 -48.42 0.59 39.21
CA ASN A 161 -49.17 -0.66 39.10
C ASN A 161 -49.52 -1.20 40.49
N LEU A 162 -48.54 -1.26 41.40
CA LEU A 162 -48.78 -1.65 42.80
C LEU A 162 -49.82 -0.75 43.50
N GLU A 163 -49.81 0.56 43.23
CA GLU A 163 -50.81 1.49 43.76
C GLU A 163 -52.22 1.22 43.19
N LEU A 164 -52.31 0.85 41.91
CA LEU A 164 -53.56 0.48 41.25
C LEU A 164 -54.09 -0.86 41.76
N GLU A 165 -53.23 -1.87 41.93
CA GLU A 165 -53.60 -3.16 42.53
C GLU A 165 -54.14 -3.00 43.96
N GLU A 166 -53.52 -2.14 44.78
CA GLU A 166 -54.01 -1.86 46.14
C GLU A 166 -55.36 -1.12 46.12
N ARG A 167 -55.59 -0.23 45.15
CA ARG A 167 -56.90 0.40 44.94
C ARG A 167 -57.94 -0.61 44.50
N GLU A 168 -57.61 -1.52 43.59
CA GLU A 168 -58.50 -2.59 43.12
C GLU A 168 -58.90 -3.50 44.29
N ARG A 169 -57.93 -3.93 45.12
CA ARG A 169 -58.18 -4.75 46.31
C ARG A 169 -59.13 -4.08 47.32
N ARG A 170 -59.09 -2.74 47.42
CA ARG A 170 -59.98 -1.95 48.28
C ARG A 170 -61.30 -1.56 47.63
N SER A 171 -61.43 -1.74 46.32
CA SER A 171 -62.65 -1.41 45.59
C SER A 171 -63.72 -2.51 45.77
N PRO A 172 -65.01 -2.15 45.79
CA PRO A 172 -66.09 -3.15 45.82
C PRO A 172 -65.96 -4.11 44.63
N PRO A 173 -66.30 -5.42 44.77
CA PRO A 173 -66.14 -6.38 43.69
C PRO A 173 -66.95 -5.96 42.47
N PHE A 174 -66.26 -5.62 41.37
CA PHE A 174 -66.87 -5.40 40.08
C PHE A 174 -66.95 -6.76 39.36
N ASN A 175 -68.09 -7.45 39.47
CA ASN A 175 -68.30 -8.78 38.89
C ASN A 175 -68.46 -8.72 37.36
N LEU A 176 -67.35 -8.66 36.63
CA LEU A 176 -67.30 -8.95 35.19
C LEU A 176 -66.85 -10.42 34.99
N GLN A 177 -67.76 -11.28 34.55
CA GLN A 177 -67.45 -12.68 34.22
C GLN A 177 -66.74 -12.75 32.85
N ILE A 178 -65.40 -12.73 32.86
CA ILE A 178 -64.59 -12.93 31.65
C ILE A 178 -64.42 -14.43 31.43
N HIS A 179 -64.91 -14.93 30.30
CA HIS A 179 -64.77 -16.34 29.90
C HIS A 179 -63.36 -16.61 29.35
N PRO A 180 -62.79 -17.82 29.54
CA PRO A 180 -61.46 -18.16 29.03
C PRO A 180 -61.37 -18.00 27.51
N PHE A 181 -60.23 -17.49 27.02
CA PHE A 181 -59.96 -17.32 25.59
C PHE A 181 -59.83 -18.69 24.90
N SER A 182 -60.60 -18.92 23.85
CA SER A 182 -60.33 -20.00 22.88
C SER A 182 -59.31 -19.54 21.84
N ASP A 183 -58.41 -20.42 21.40
CA ASP A 183 -57.35 -20.10 20.45
C ASP A 183 -57.85 -19.31 19.22
N GLY A 184 -57.25 -18.15 18.99
CA GLY A 184 -57.43 -17.33 17.78
C GLY A 184 -58.51 -16.24 17.84
N VAL A 185 -59.26 -16.10 18.94
CA VAL A 185 -60.30 -15.05 19.05
C VAL A 185 -60.21 -14.35 20.41
N SER A 186 -59.96 -13.04 20.41
CA SER A 186 -59.89 -12.28 21.66
C SER A 186 -61.28 -12.18 22.31
N ALA A 187 -61.34 -12.05 23.65
CA ALA A 187 -62.60 -11.86 24.36
C ALA A 187 -63.38 -10.64 23.83
N LEU A 188 -62.68 -9.56 23.48
CA LEU A 188 -63.27 -8.38 22.84
C LEU A 188 -63.94 -8.76 21.52
N GLN A 189 -63.27 -9.56 20.70
CA GLN A 189 -63.77 -10.01 19.41
C GLN A 189 -64.99 -10.94 19.55
N ILE A 190 -65.02 -11.80 20.58
CA ILE A 190 -66.22 -12.60 20.93
C ILE A 190 -67.39 -11.70 21.34
N TYR A 191 -67.15 -10.69 22.18
CA TYR A 191 -68.18 -9.73 22.59
C TYR A 191 -68.68 -8.91 21.39
N CYS A 192 -67.78 -8.39 20.55
CA CYS A 192 -68.13 -7.68 19.33
C CYS A 192 -68.98 -8.57 18.41
N MET A 193 -68.58 -9.83 18.17
CA MET A 193 -69.36 -10.78 17.37
C MET A 193 -70.75 -11.05 17.95
N LYS A 194 -70.86 -11.16 19.29
CA LYS A 194 -72.14 -11.37 20.00
C LYS A 194 -73.07 -10.16 19.89
N GLU A 195 -72.51 -8.95 19.95
CA GLU A 195 -73.23 -7.69 19.76
C GLU A 195 -73.44 -7.34 18.27
N GLY A 196 -73.01 -8.21 17.34
CA GLY A 196 -73.16 -7.99 15.90
C GLY A 196 -72.20 -6.96 15.30
N VAL A 197 -71.21 -6.49 16.06
CA VAL A 197 -70.14 -5.58 15.63
C VAL A 197 -69.11 -6.37 14.82
N LYS A 198 -69.02 -6.07 13.52
CA LYS A 198 -68.09 -6.73 12.59
C LYS A 198 -66.93 -5.83 12.17
N ASP A 199 -67.22 -4.55 11.96
CA ASP A 199 -66.23 -3.57 11.52
C ASP A 199 -66.19 -2.42 12.54
N VAL A 200 -65.07 -2.28 13.24
CA VAL A 200 -64.83 -1.21 14.20
C VAL A 200 -64.12 -0.08 13.49
N ASN A 201 -64.84 0.99 13.18
CA ASN A 201 -64.26 2.21 12.62
C ASN A 201 -63.92 3.17 13.78
N ILE A 202 -62.65 3.20 14.18
CA ILE A 202 -62.17 4.02 15.30
C ILE A 202 -62.47 5.53 15.08
N PRO A 203 -62.14 6.14 13.93
CA PRO A 203 -62.54 7.51 13.62
C PRO A 203 -64.03 7.80 13.81
N ASP A 204 -64.91 6.90 13.35
CA ASP A 204 -66.36 7.08 13.50
C ASP A 204 -66.79 6.98 14.98
N LEU A 205 -66.19 6.08 15.75
CA LEU A 205 -66.46 5.93 17.18
C LEU A 205 -65.96 7.12 18.00
N ILE A 206 -64.78 7.67 17.69
CA ILE A 206 -64.27 8.89 18.31
C ILE A 206 -65.27 10.04 18.06
N LYS A 207 -65.71 10.21 16.80
CA LYS A 207 -66.70 11.22 16.44
C LYS A 207 -68.04 11.03 17.18
N GLN A 208 -68.48 9.79 17.37
CA GLN A 208 -69.69 9.50 18.15
C GLN A 208 -69.51 9.82 19.63
N LEU A 209 -68.34 9.52 20.22
CA LEU A 209 -68.01 9.87 21.59
C LEU A 209 -67.91 11.38 21.81
N ASP A 210 -67.37 12.13 20.85
CA ASP A 210 -67.33 13.60 20.93
C ASP A 210 -68.74 14.19 21.00
N ILE A 211 -69.64 13.73 20.13
CA ILE A 211 -71.06 14.15 20.13
C ILE A 211 -71.74 13.79 21.45
N LEU A 212 -71.45 12.60 22.00
CA LEU A 212 -72.00 12.17 23.29
C LEU A 212 -71.44 13.01 24.44
N GLY A 213 -70.13 13.31 24.42
CA GLY A 213 -69.43 14.09 25.43
C GLY A 213 -69.90 15.55 25.52
N ASP A 214 -70.36 16.11 24.39
CA ASP A 214 -70.94 17.46 24.34
C ASP A 214 -72.35 17.55 24.96
N ASN A 215 -72.94 16.43 25.38
CA ASN A 215 -74.26 16.42 26.00
C ASN A 215 -74.20 16.87 27.48
N GLY A 216 -74.74 18.06 27.75
CA GLY A 216 -74.77 18.66 29.10
C GLY A 216 -75.61 17.92 30.16
N ASN A 217 -76.33 16.84 29.79
CA ASN A 217 -77.17 16.07 30.70
C ASN A 217 -76.52 14.77 31.23
N LEU A 218 -75.22 14.55 30.99
CA LEU A 218 -74.51 13.36 31.45
C LEU A 218 -74.26 13.37 32.97
N ARG A 219 -74.49 12.23 33.62
CA ARG A 219 -74.06 11.97 35.00
C ARG A 219 -72.53 11.90 35.08
N ASN A 220 -71.95 12.16 36.25
CA ASN A 220 -70.49 12.10 36.43
C ASN A 220 -69.88 10.74 36.02
N GLU A 221 -70.56 9.63 36.30
CA GLU A 221 -70.13 8.28 35.90
C GLU A 221 -70.08 8.11 34.37
N GLU A 222 -71.05 8.70 33.66
CA GLU A 222 -71.13 8.66 32.19
C GLU A 222 -70.06 9.55 31.56
N GLN A 223 -69.78 10.72 32.15
CA GLN A 223 -68.67 11.58 31.72
C GLN A 223 -67.32 10.88 31.87
N VAL A 224 -67.08 10.20 33.00
CA VAL A 224 -65.86 9.42 33.22
C VAL A 224 -65.74 8.28 32.20
N ALA A 225 -66.83 7.56 31.94
CA ALA A 225 -66.84 6.49 30.95
C ALA A 225 -66.53 6.99 29.52
N ILE A 226 -67.08 8.14 29.12
CA ILE A 226 -66.79 8.76 27.82
C ILE A 226 -65.31 9.15 27.72
N ILE A 227 -64.75 9.82 28.75
CA ILE A 227 -63.33 10.21 28.76
C ILE A 227 -62.41 8.98 28.65
N GLN A 228 -62.73 7.91 29.40
CA GLN A 228 -61.97 6.65 29.37
C GLN A 228 -62.06 5.99 27.99
N ALA A 229 -63.26 5.91 27.40
CA ALA A 229 -63.46 5.37 26.06
C ALA A 229 -62.70 6.17 25.00
N SER A 230 -62.76 7.51 25.05
CA SER A 230 -62.02 8.38 24.12
C SER A 230 -60.51 8.15 24.24
N THR A 231 -59.99 8.02 25.47
CA THR A 231 -58.56 7.75 25.68
C THR A 231 -58.15 6.41 25.07
N VAL A 232 -58.94 5.35 25.27
CA VAL A 232 -58.67 4.02 24.70
C VAL A 232 -58.71 4.07 23.17
N LEU A 233 -59.71 4.72 22.57
CA LEU A 233 -59.81 4.85 21.12
C LEU A 233 -58.65 5.67 20.52
N SER A 234 -58.23 6.76 21.17
CA SER A 234 -57.07 7.54 20.72
C SER A 234 -55.75 6.75 20.79
N LEU A 235 -55.59 5.90 21.82
CA LEU A 235 -54.43 5.00 21.88
C LEU A 235 -54.50 3.95 20.77
N ALA A 236 -55.67 3.34 20.56
CA ALA A 236 -55.86 2.36 19.50
C ALA A 236 -55.61 2.95 18.11
N GLU A 237 -56.06 4.18 17.84
CA GLU A 237 -55.78 4.89 16.59
C GLU A 237 -54.27 5.08 16.34
N LYS A 238 -53.53 5.53 17.36
CA LYS A 238 -52.06 5.66 17.26
C LYS A 238 -51.37 4.33 17.00
N TRP A 239 -51.84 3.26 17.65
CA TRP A 239 -51.31 1.91 17.44
C TRP A 239 -51.59 1.40 16.03
N ILE A 240 -52.79 1.62 15.50
CA ILE A 240 -53.13 1.25 14.11
C ILE A 240 -52.24 2.04 13.13
N GLN A 241 -52.09 3.35 13.31
CA GLN A 241 -51.22 4.17 12.45
C GLN A 241 -49.76 3.69 12.48
N GLN A 242 -49.25 3.25 13.63
CA GLN A 242 -47.91 2.66 13.74
C GLN A 242 -47.81 1.33 12.97
N ILE A 243 -48.83 0.47 13.07
CA ILE A 243 -48.88 -0.79 12.34
C ILE A 243 -48.93 -0.55 10.83
N GLU A 244 -49.80 0.35 10.37
CA GLU A 244 -49.91 0.74 8.95
C GLU A 244 -48.59 1.31 8.41
N GLY A 245 -47.91 2.15 9.21
CA GLY A 245 -46.59 2.66 8.87
C GLY A 245 -45.52 1.57 8.77
N ALA A 246 -45.53 0.61 9.70
CA ALA A 246 -44.62 -0.53 9.66
C ALA A 246 -44.92 -1.46 8.48
N GLU A 247 -46.20 -1.71 8.18
CA GLU A 247 -46.65 -2.47 7.03
C GLU A 247 -46.20 -1.83 5.71
N ALA A 248 -46.37 -0.52 5.55
CA ALA A 248 -45.90 0.21 4.37
C ALA A 248 -44.38 0.12 4.20
N ALA A 249 -43.61 0.23 5.29
CA ALA A 249 -42.16 0.08 5.26
C ALA A 249 -41.72 -1.34 4.89
N LEU A 250 -42.44 -2.37 5.37
CA LEU A 250 -42.20 -3.77 4.99
C LEU A 250 -42.52 -4.02 3.51
N HIS A 251 -43.64 -3.49 3.01
CA HIS A 251 -43.99 -3.58 1.59
C HIS A 251 -42.94 -2.90 0.70
N GLN A 252 -42.42 -1.74 1.11
CA GLN A 252 -41.34 -1.06 0.38
C GLN A 252 -40.07 -1.92 0.33
N LYS A 253 -39.65 -2.52 1.46
CA LYS A 253 -38.51 -3.45 1.49
C LYS A 253 -38.71 -4.69 0.63
N MET A 254 -39.92 -5.22 0.57
CA MET A 254 -40.26 -6.35 -0.29
C MET A 254 -40.04 -6.00 -1.77
N MET A 255 -40.52 -4.84 -2.21
CA MET A 255 -40.32 -4.35 -3.58
C MET A 255 -38.83 -4.12 -3.91
N GLU A 256 -38.05 -3.59 -2.97
CA GLU A 256 -36.60 -3.43 -3.12
C GLU A 256 -35.89 -4.77 -3.31
N LEU A 257 -36.22 -5.77 -2.48
CA LEU A 257 -35.67 -7.12 -2.60
C LEU A 257 -36.05 -7.81 -3.92
N GLU A 258 -37.27 -7.60 -4.41
CA GLU A 258 -37.70 -8.10 -5.72
C GLU A 258 -36.89 -7.49 -6.86
N SER A 259 -36.64 -6.18 -6.80
CA SER A 259 -35.77 -5.46 -7.74
C SER A 259 -34.32 -5.98 -7.72
N ASP A 260 -33.75 -6.13 -6.53
CA ASP A 260 -32.39 -6.66 -6.36
C ASP A 260 -32.28 -8.10 -6.88
N MET A 261 -33.28 -8.94 -6.60
CA MET A 261 -33.36 -10.30 -7.13
C MET A 261 -33.34 -10.30 -8.67
N GLU A 262 -34.10 -9.42 -9.32
CA GLU A 262 -34.11 -9.31 -10.78
C GLU A 262 -32.72 -8.91 -11.33
N GLN A 263 -32.02 -7.99 -10.66
CA GLN A 263 -30.66 -7.61 -11.03
C GLN A 263 -29.67 -8.77 -10.88
N PHE A 264 -29.74 -9.51 -9.76
CA PHE A 264 -28.92 -10.71 -9.56
C PHE A 264 -29.18 -11.77 -10.62
N CYS A 265 -30.44 -11.96 -11.04
CA CYS A 265 -30.77 -12.86 -12.14
C CYS A 265 -30.14 -12.43 -13.46
N LYS A 266 -30.12 -11.13 -13.78
CA LYS A 266 -29.44 -10.60 -14.98
C LYS A 266 -27.94 -10.85 -14.93
N ILE A 267 -27.29 -10.49 -13.82
CA ILE A 267 -25.83 -10.72 -13.63
C ILE A 267 -25.49 -12.20 -13.75
N LYS A 268 -26.30 -13.07 -13.14
CA LYS A 268 -26.14 -14.52 -13.24
C LYS A 268 -26.20 -14.98 -14.70
N GLY A 269 -27.17 -14.50 -15.48
CA GLY A 269 -27.27 -14.81 -16.91
C GLY A 269 -26.01 -14.44 -17.70
N TYR A 270 -25.49 -13.22 -17.51
CA TYR A 270 -24.25 -12.79 -18.16
C TYR A 270 -23.04 -13.66 -17.78
N LEU A 271 -22.94 -14.08 -16.51
CA LEU A 271 -21.86 -14.95 -16.06
C LEU A 271 -21.96 -16.37 -16.65
N GLU A 272 -23.18 -16.88 -16.83
CA GLU A 272 -23.42 -18.16 -17.51
C GLU A 272 -23.00 -18.08 -18.99
N GLU A 273 -23.36 -17.00 -19.69
CA GLU A 273 -22.94 -16.75 -21.08
C GLU A 273 -21.41 -16.65 -21.23
N GLU A 274 -20.76 -15.87 -20.37
CA GLU A 274 -19.29 -15.75 -20.38
C GLU A 274 -18.60 -17.08 -20.07
N LEU A 275 -19.16 -17.88 -19.15
CA LEU A 275 -18.64 -19.20 -18.83
C LEU A 275 -18.73 -20.14 -20.05
N ASP A 276 -19.84 -20.12 -20.78
CA ASP A 276 -20.00 -20.94 -21.97
C ASP A 276 -19.08 -20.48 -23.12
N TYR A 277 -18.90 -19.17 -23.29
CA TYR A 277 -17.89 -18.64 -24.21
C TYR A 277 -16.47 -19.14 -23.88
N ARG A 278 -16.08 -19.08 -22.60
CA ARG A 278 -14.77 -19.55 -22.14
C ARG A 278 -14.57 -21.05 -22.36
N LYS A 279 -15.60 -21.88 -22.13
CA LYS A 279 -15.55 -23.32 -22.44
C LYS A 279 -15.33 -23.54 -23.93
N GLN A 280 -16.08 -22.85 -24.79
CA GLN A 280 -15.93 -22.98 -26.22
C GLN A 280 -14.55 -22.55 -26.71
N ALA A 281 -14.01 -21.44 -26.19
CA ALA A 281 -12.66 -20.98 -26.52
C ALA A 281 -11.59 -22.00 -26.09
N LEU A 282 -11.78 -22.63 -24.92
CA LEU A 282 -10.90 -23.68 -24.42
C LEU A 282 -10.94 -24.93 -25.33
N ASP A 283 -12.13 -25.37 -25.73
CA ASP A 283 -12.31 -26.52 -26.64
C ASP A 283 -11.64 -26.24 -28.00
N GLN A 284 -11.78 -25.03 -28.53
CA GLN A 284 -11.09 -24.61 -29.76
C GLN A 284 -9.57 -24.61 -29.59
N ALA A 285 -9.05 -24.14 -28.46
CA ALA A 285 -7.61 -24.18 -28.17
C ALA A 285 -7.09 -25.63 -28.10
N TYR A 286 -7.83 -26.55 -27.47
CA TYR A 286 -7.48 -27.97 -27.44
C TYR A 286 -7.44 -28.59 -28.84
N MET A 287 -8.46 -28.33 -29.67
CA MET A 287 -8.46 -28.77 -31.07
C MET A 287 -7.24 -28.25 -31.83
N ARG A 288 -6.88 -26.98 -31.62
CA ARG A 288 -5.73 -26.38 -32.29
C ARG A 288 -4.40 -26.98 -31.85
N ILE A 289 -4.26 -27.31 -30.56
CA ILE A 289 -3.09 -28.02 -30.04
C ILE A 289 -2.97 -29.38 -30.71
N GLN A 290 -4.05 -30.16 -30.77
CA GLN A 290 -4.04 -31.47 -31.42
C GLN A 290 -3.66 -31.41 -32.91
N GLU A 291 -4.19 -30.42 -33.64
CA GLU A 291 -3.80 -30.18 -35.04
C GLU A 291 -2.31 -29.87 -35.20
N LEU A 292 -1.75 -29.04 -34.30
CA LEU A 292 -0.34 -28.68 -34.31
C LEU A 292 0.54 -29.89 -33.94
N GLU A 293 0.15 -30.69 -32.96
CA GLU A 293 0.82 -31.94 -32.59
C GLU A 293 0.84 -32.93 -33.76
N ALA A 294 -0.29 -33.11 -34.45
CA ALA A 294 -0.36 -33.95 -35.64
C ALA A 294 0.53 -33.43 -36.78
N THR A 295 0.56 -32.10 -36.96
CA THR A 295 1.42 -31.45 -37.96
C THR A 295 2.91 -31.66 -37.64
N LEU A 296 3.30 -31.50 -36.37
CA LEU A 296 4.65 -31.77 -35.87
C LEU A 296 5.06 -33.22 -36.08
N TYR A 297 4.18 -34.17 -35.73
CA TYR A 297 4.43 -35.58 -35.91
C TYR A 297 4.67 -35.93 -37.38
N ASN A 298 3.86 -35.39 -38.29
CA ASN A 298 4.03 -35.58 -39.74
C ASN A 298 5.34 -34.98 -40.26
N ALA A 299 5.72 -33.79 -39.79
CA ALA A 299 6.99 -33.15 -40.17
C ALA A 299 8.20 -33.99 -39.73
N LEU A 300 8.18 -34.49 -38.49
CA LEU A 300 9.22 -35.37 -37.95
C LEU A 300 9.32 -36.70 -38.71
N GLN A 301 8.19 -37.26 -39.15
CA GLN A 301 8.18 -38.46 -40.00
C GLN A 301 8.82 -38.18 -41.37
N GLN A 302 8.57 -37.01 -41.97
CA GLN A 302 9.16 -36.62 -43.27
C GLN A 302 10.68 -36.34 -43.18
N GLU A 303 11.20 -35.91 -42.04
CA GLU A 303 12.65 -35.70 -41.82
C GLU A 303 13.49 -36.98 -42.01
N THR A 304 12.90 -38.18 -41.92
CA THR A 304 13.61 -39.43 -42.24
C THR A 304 13.99 -39.56 -43.73
N VAL A 305 13.39 -38.77 -44.63
CA VAL A 305 13.66 -38.79 -46.07
C VAL A 305 14.68 -37.71 -46.49
N ILE A 306 14.94 -36.71 -45.64
CA ILE A 306 15.95 -35.68 -45.90
C ILE A 306 17.27 -36.17 -45.31
N LYS A 307 18.19 -36.62 -46.18
CA LYS A 307 19.56 -36.96 -45.81
C LYS A 307 20.25 -35.72 -45.22
N PHE A 308 20.23 -35.60 -43.89
CA PHE A 308 21.06 -34.64 -43.17
C PHE A 308 22.53 -34.98 -43.40
N GLY A 309 23.29 -34.06 -43.99
CA GLY A 309 24.75 -34.24 -44.12
C GLY A 309 25.46 -33.29 -45.09
N GLU A 310 24.79 -32.73 -46.09
CA GLU A 310 25.43 -31.72 -46.96
C GLU A 310 25.26 -30.34 -46.35
N LEU A 311 26.38 -29.68 -46.04
CA LEU A 311 26.37 -28.26 -45.67
C LEU A 311 25.70 -27.47 -46.79
N LEU A 312 24.64 -26.73 -46.44
CA LEU A 312 24.00 -25.76 -47.33
C LEU A 312 25.09 -24.86 -47.93
N SER A 313 25.09 -24.71 -49.25
CA SER A 313 25.95 -23.73 -49.91
C SER A 313 25.68 -22.33 -49.35
N GLU A 314 26.68 -21.44 -49.34
CA GLU A 314 26.53 -20.06 -48.84
C GLU A 314 25.31 -19.35 -49.45
N LYS A 315 25.04 -19.60 -50.74
CA LYS A 315 23.87 -19.07 -51.43
C LYS A 315 22.55 -19.57 -50.83
N GLN A 316 22.45 -20.86 -50.51
CA GLN A 316 21.27 -21.44 -49.87
C GLN A 316 21.11 -20.97 -48.41
N GLN A 317 22.21 -20.75 -47.68
CA GLN A 317 22.17 -20.15 -46.34
C GLN A 317 21.66 -18.70 -46.39
N GLU A 318 22.11 -17.91 -47.37
CA GLU A 318 21.67 -16.52 -47.55
C GLU A 318 20.19 -16.45 -47.95
N GLU A 319 19.75 -17.33 -48.86
CA GLU A 319 18.34 -17.46 -49.25
C GLU A 319 17.47 -17.88 -48.06
N LEU A 320 17.92 -18.84 -47.24
CA LEU A 320 17.22 -19.29 -46.04
C LEU A 320 17.14 -18.17 -44.98
N ARG A 321 18.23 -17.44 -44.71
CA ARG A 321 18.21 -16.25 -43.83
C ARG A 321 17.17 -15.25 -44.29
N THR A 322 17.18 -14.92 -45.59
CA THR A 322 16.26 -13.94 -46.17
C THR A 322 14.80 -14.39 -46.06
N ALA A 323 14.54 -15.68 -46.28
CA ALA A 323 13.20 -16.27 -46.14
C ALA A 323 12.72 -16.25 -44.67
N VAL A 324 13.59 -16.60 -43.72
CA VAL A 324 13.29 -16.54 -42.28
C VAL A 324 13.05 -15.11 -41.83
N GLU A 325 13.84 -14.14 -42.30
CA GLU A 325 13.64 -12.71 -42.02
C GLU A 325 12.28 -12.23 -42.54
N LYS A 326 11.88 -12.64 -43.76
CA LYS A 326 10.57 -12.34 -44.34
C LYS A 326 9.44 -12.95 -43.50
N LEU A 327 9.57 -14.21 -43.10
CA LEU A 327 8.57 -14.90 -42.28
C LEU A 327 8.41 -14.23 -40.91
N ARG A 328 9.53 -13.87 -40.26
CA ARG A 328 9.51 -13.11 -38.99
C ARG A 328 8.77 -11.79 -39.14
N ARG A 329 9.07 -11.00 -40.18
CA ARG A 329 8.37 -9.73 -40.44
C ARG A 329 6.88 -9.94 -40.69
N GLN A 330 6.50 -11.02 -41.39
CA GLN A 330 5.10 -11.34 -41.66
C GLN A 330 4.36 -11.74 -40.38
N MET A 331 4.95 -12.59 -39.54
CA MET A 331 4.37 -12.94 -38.24
C MET A 331 4.21 -11.72 -37.35
N LEU A 332 5.21 -10.84 -37.28
CA LEU A 332 5.12 -9.64 -36.45
C LEU A 332 4.00 -8.70 -36.90
N ARG A 333 3.78 -8.59 -38.22
CA ARG A 333 2.65 -7.83 -38.78
C ARG A 333 1.31 -8.48 -38.43
N LYS A 334 1.17 -9.79 -38.65
CA LYS A 334 -0.06 -10.52 -38.29
C LYS A 334 -0.37 -10.46 -36.80
N SER A 335 0.64 -10.55 -35.94
CA SER A 335 0.48 -10.40 -34.49
C SER A 335 -0.11 -9.03 -34.15
N ARG A 336 0.45 -7.95 -34.71
CA ARG A 336 -0.07 -6.59 -34.50
C ARG A 336 -1.48 -6.41 -35.03
N GLU A 337 -1.80 -6.97 -36.19
CA GLU A 337 -3.16 -6.95 -36.73
C GLU A 337 -4.16 -7.65 -35.80
N TYR A 338 -3.77 -8.78 -35.22
CA TYR A 338 -4.58 -9.52 -34.26
C TYR A 338 -4.74 -8.76 -32.93
N ASP A 339 -3.68 -8.15 -32.43
CA ASP A 339 -3.72 -7.30 -31.23
C ASP A 339 -4.67 -6.11 -31.43
N CYS A 340 -4.64 -5.48 -32.60
CA CYS A 340 -5.57 -4.39 -32.95
C CYS A 340 -7.03 -4.88 -33.02
N GLN A 341 -7.29 -6.06 -33.58
CA GLN A 341 -8.64 -6.64 -33.62
C GLN A 341 -9.19 -6.92 -32.22
N ILE A 342 -8.40 -7.56 -31.35
CA ILE A 342 -8.80 -7.79 -29.95
C ILE A 342 -9.10 -6.47 -29.23
N LEU A 343 -8.27 -5.44 -29.46
CA LEU A 343 -8.50 -4.13 -28.85
C LEU A 343 -9.82 -3.52 -29.31
N GLN A 344 -10.14 -3.66 -30.60
CA GLN A 344 -11.35 -3.14 -31.19
C GLN A 344 -12.61 -3.87 -30.67
N GLU A 345 -12.59 -5.20 -30.63
CA GLU A 345 -13.67 -6.02 -30.04
C GLU A 345 -13.91 -5.67 -28.56
N ARG A 346 -12.84 -5.46 -27.78
CA ARG A 346 -12.95 -5.05 -26.38
C ARG A 346 -13.52 -3.64 -26.20
N MET A 347 -13.17 -2.71 -27.09
CA MET A 347 -13.76 -1.37 -27.08
C MET A 347 -15.26 -1.40 -27.41
N GLU A 348 -15.68 -2.25 -28.35
CA GLU A 348 -17.09 -2.41 -28.71
C GLU A 348 -17.91 -3.00 -27.55
N LEU A 349 -17.38 -4.01 -26.86
CA LEU A 349 -18.00 -4.56 -25.64
C LEU A 349 -18.10 -3.51 -24.52
N LEU A 350 -17.06 -2.70 -24.33
CA LEU A 350 -17.07 -1.60 -23.35
C LEU A 350 -18.12 -0.52 -23.68
N GLN A 351 -18.32 -0.22 -24.96
CA GLN A 351 -19.36 0.72 -25.41
C GLN A 351 -20.76 0.15 -25.22
N GLN A 352 -20.96 -1.14 -25.47
CA GLN A 352 -22.24 -1.81 -25.23
C GLN A 352 -22.59 -1.86 -23.74
N ALA A 353 -21.61 -2.06 -22.86
CA ALA A 353 -21.82 -2.06 -21.41
C ALA A 353 -22.11 -0.67 -20.80
N HIS A 354 -21.87 0.42 -21.55
CA HIS A 354 -22.19 1.80 -21.13
C HIS A 354 -23.57 2.28 -21.60
N GLN A 355 -24.25 1.53 -22.47
CA GLN A 355 -25.64 1.78 -22.87
C GLN A 355 -26.58 0.98 -21.97
#